data_AF-A0A4Q2UN78-F1
#
_entry.id   AF-A0A4Q2UN78-F1
#
_cell.length_a   1.000
_cell.length_b   1.000
_cell.length_c   1.000
_cell.angle_alpha   90.00
_cell.angle_beta   90.00
_cell.angle_gamma   90.00
#
_symmetry.space_group_name_H-M   'P 1'
#
loop_
_entity.id
_entity.type
_entity.pdbx_description
1 polymer ?
#
loop_
_entity_poly.entity_id
_entity_poly.type
_entity_poly.pdbx_seq_one_letter_code
_entity_poly.pdbx_strand_id
1 'polypeptide(L)'
;MAKDKQLGSTTLVREEPAKKAPVVATAAPKPLTSRFGSSEPAPTAALPFGRRNYMIMLAGIGVILLGFFIMSLDKEEFGFGFLGLTLGPLVVFSGFVLEFFAILARPRS
;
A
#
# COMPACT_ATOMS: atom_id res chain seq x y z
N MET A 1 -7.80 -35.50 52.68
CA MET A 1 -6.44 -35.16 53.14
C MET A 1 -5.46 -35.64 52.06
N ALA A 2 -4.59 -34.73 51.56
CA ALA A 2 -3.36 -34.89 50.75
C ALA A 2 -3.36 -35.93 49.58
N LYS A 3 -3.29 -35.60 48.28
CA LYS A 3 -2.34 -34.80 47.47
C LYS A 3 -0.90 -35.30 47.54
N ASP A 4 -0.40 -35.84 46.41
CA ASP A 4 0.99 -35.90 45.88
C ASP A 4 0.89 -36.77 44.60
N LYS A 5 1.00 -36.36 43.33
CA LYS A 5 1.98 -35.58 42.53
C LYS A 5 3.43 -36.07 42.65
N GLN A 6 3.95 -36.64 41.55
CA GLN A 6 5.34 -36.67 41.02
C GLN A 6 5.34 -37.76 39.91
N LEU A 7 5.39 -37.56 38.59
CA LEU A 7 6.29 -36.84 37.66
C LEU A 7 7.76 -37.28 37.69
N GLY A 8 8.24 -37.78 36.54
CA GLY A 8 9.65 -38.02 36.18
C GLY A 8 9.84 -39.34 35.41
N SER A 9 9.71 -39.42 34.07
CA SER A 9 10.53 -38.87 32.96
C SER A 9 11.58 -39.85 32.40
N THR A 10 11.37 -40.23 31.13
CA THR A 10 12.38 -40.45 30.07
C THR A 10 13.30 -41.67 30.14
N THR A 11 13.24 -42.54 29.11
CA THR A 11 14.36 -43.18 28.35
C THR A 11 13.73 -43.99 27.21
N LEU A 12 13.62 -43.45 26.00
CA LEU A 12 14.53 -43.67 24.85
C LEU A 12 14.60 -45.11 24.31
N VAL A 13 14.24 -45.22 23.02
CA VAL A 13 14.99 -45.97 21.98
C VAL A 13 14.77 -47.50 21.91
N ARG A 14 13.96 -47.86 20.89
CA ARG A 14 14.29 -48.80 19.79
C ARG A 14 14.24 -50.32 20.03
N GLU A 15 13.53 -51.00 19.11
CA GLU A 15 13.97 -52.16 18.27
C GLU A 15 12.71 -52.91 17.78
N GLU A 16 12.18 -52.55 16.60
CA GLU A 16 11.40 -53.50 15.79
C GLU A 16 12.38 -54.09 14.74
N PRO A 17 12.84 -55.36 14.90
CA PRO A 17 13.67 -55.99 13.91
C PRO A 17 12.82 -56.54 12.77
N ALA A 18 13.15 -56.06 11.58
CA ALA A 18 12.64 -56.43 10.27
C ALA A 18 12.61 -57.94 9.96
N LYS A 19 11.55 -58.37 9.25
CA LYS A 19 11.57 -59.39 8.17
C LYS A 19 10.16 -59.46 7.57
N LYS A 20 9.90 -59.36 6.27
CA LYS A 20 10.73 -59.49 5.07
C LYS A 20 9.88 -58.98 3.88
N ALA A 21 10.44 -58.09 3.06
CA ALA A 21 9.92 -57.84 1.70
C ALA A 21 10.21 -59.06 0.79
N PRO A 22 9.51 -59.19 -0.34
CA PRO A 22 10.14 -58.81 -1.61
C PRO A 22 9.12 -58.08 -2.53
N VAL A 23 9.46 -57.23 -3.49
CA VAL A 23 10.11 -57.52 -4.77
C VAL A 23 10.24 -56.15 -5.51
N VAL A 24 11.48 -55.79 -5.91
CA VAL A 24 11.89 -55.08 -7.14
C VAL A 24 11.32 -53.67 -7.43
N ALA A 25 12.21 -52.67 -7.41
CA ALA A 25 12.66 -51.96 -8.62
C ALA A 25 13.63 -50.81 -8.25
N THR A 26 14.89 -50.95 -8.65
CA THR A 26 15.86 -49.85 -8.74
C THR A 26 15.72 -49.19 -10.12
N ALA A 27 15.39 -47.90 -10.17
CA ALA A 27 15.70 -47.02 -11.29
C ALA A 27 15.85 -45.57 -10.77
N ALA A 28 16.86 -44.87 -11.30
CA ALA A 28 17.49 -43.65 -10.78
C ALA A 28 16.63 -42.35 -10.89
N PRO A 29 17.08 -41.21 -10.30
CA PRO A 29 16.25 -40.05 -9.97
C PRO A 29 16.04 -39.14 -11.19
N LYS A 30 14.83 -38.60 -11.34
CA LYS A 30 14.56 -37.42 -12.17
C LYS A 30 14.14 -36.26 -11.26
N PRO A 31 14.87 -35.13 -11.24
CA PRO A 31 14.40 -33.92 -10.61
C PRO A 31 13.32 -33.27 -11.49
N LEU A 32 12.61 -32.30 -10.92
CA LEU A 32 11.56 -31.45 -11.54
C LEU A 32 10.12 -31.90 -11.27
N THR A 33 9.64 -31.52 -10.10
CA THR A 33 8.40 -30.73 -10.10
C THR A 33 8.62 -29.56 -9.19
N SER A 34 9.15 -28.49 -9.80
CA SER A 34 8.99 -27.13 -9.31
C SER A 34 7.52 -26.96 -8.95
N ARG A 35 7.23 -26.84 -7.65
CA ARG A 35 5.98 -26.25 -7.17
C ARG A 35 6.08 -24.76 -7.49
N PHE A 36 5.93 -24.44 -8.78
CA PHE A 36 5.73 -23.09 -9.25
C PHE A 36 4.56 -22.51 -8.46
N GLY A 37 4.83 -21.34 -7.91
CA GLY A 37 4.05 -20.73 -6.85
C GLY A 37 2.55 -20.78 -7.11
N SER A 38 1.82 -21.09 -6.03
CA SER A 38 0.59 -20.37 -5.77
C SER A 38 0.92 -18.89 -5.97
N SER A 39 0.54 -18.38 -7.14
CA SER A 39 0.52 -16.96 -7.45
C SER A 39 -0.52 -16.39 -6.51
N GLU A 40 -0.07 -16.01 -5.31
CA GLU A 40 -0.78 -15.03 -4.52
C GLU A 40 -0.96 -13.84 -5.46
N PRO A 41 -2.21 -13.44 -5.79
CA PRO A 41 -2.39 -12.27 -6.61
C PRO A 41 -1.76 -11.13 -5.83
N ALA A 42 -0.61 -10.64 -6.33
CA ALA A 42 0.05 -9.49 -5.77
C ALA A 42 -1.03 -8.41 -5.59
N PRO A 43 -1.08 -7.71 -4.43
CA PRO A 43 -2.08 -6.69 -4.21
C PRO A 43 -1.98 -5.71 -5.37
N THR A 44 -2.99 -5.75 -6.25
CA THR A 44 -3.07 -4.80 -7.34
C THR A 44 -3.23 -3.47 -6.64
N ALA A 45 -2.23 -2.61 -6.72
CA ALA A 45 -2.22 -1.33 -6.04
C ALA A 45 -3.42 -0.51 -6.54
N ALA A 46 -4.54 -0.65 -5.84
CA ALA A 46 -5.76 0.09 -6.12
C ALA A 46 -5.48 1.52 -5.69
N LEU A 47 -5.30 2.40 -6.67
CA LEU A 47 -5.16 3.82 -6.38
C LEU A 47 -6.46 4.31 -5.71
N PRO A 48 -6.36 5.18 -4.68
CA PRO A 48 -7.52 5.62 -3.91
C PRO A 48 -8.53 6.43 -4.76
N PHE A 49 -8.09 6.96 -5.90
CA PHE A 49 -8.89 7.78 -6.80
C PHE A 49 -8.74 7.35 -8.26
N GLY A 50 -9.77 7.63 -9.07
CA GLY A 50 -9.74 7.41 -10.52
C GLY A 50 -8.90 8.46 -11.27
N ARG A 51 -8.49 8.16 -12.52
CA ARG A 51 -7.68 9.07 -13.36
C ARG A 51 -8.26 10.47 -13.49
N ARG A 52 -9.60 10.56 -13.60
CA ARG A 52 -10.30 11.85 -13.73
C ARG A 52 -10.17 12.72 -12.48
N ASN A 53 -10.23 12.13 -11.29
CA ASN A 53 -10.05 12.87 -10.03
C ASN A 53 -8.61 13.36 -9.89
N TYR A 54 -7.63 12.54 -10.28
CA TYR A 54 -6.22 12.96 -10.30
C TYR A 54 -5.97 14.14 -11.24
N MET A 55 -6.63 14.19 -12.40
CA MET A 55 -6.55 15.35 -13.30
C MET A 55 -7.09 16.63 -12.63
N ILE A 56 -8.18 16.53 -11.88
CA ILE A 56 -8.78 17.69 -11.19
C ILE A 56 -7.90 18.13 -10.01
N MET A 57 -7.31 17.21 -9.25
CA MET A 57 -6.28 17.54 -8.25
C MET A 57 -5.08 18.25 -8.90
N LEU A 58 -4.57 17.74 -10.02
CA LEU A 58 -3.42 18.40 -10.66
C LEU A 58 -3.78 19.82 -11.12
N ALA A 59 -5.01 20.02 -11.59
CA ALA A 59 -5.53 21.33 -11.90
C ALA A 59 -5.66 22.23 -10.65
N GLY A 60 -6.18 21.71 -9.53
CA GLY A 60 -6.31 22.45 -8.27
C GLY A 60 -4.96 22.91 -7.73
N ILE A 61 -3.96 22.02 -7.71
CA ILE A 61 -2.55 22.38 -7.40
C ILE A 61 -2.06 23.47 -8.34
N GLY A 62 -2.34 23.37 -9.64
CA GLY A 62 -2.00 24.39 -10.62
C GLY A 62 -2.61 25.76 -10.30
N VAL A 63 -3.87 25.80 -9.88
CA VAL A 63 -4.56 27.04 -9.45
C VAL A 63 -3.96 27.61 -8.17
N ILE A 64 -3.62 26.77 -7.20
CA ILE A 64 -2.95 27.21 -5.97
C ILE A 64 -1.60 27.86 -6.29
N LEU A 65 -0.79 27.21 -7.12
CA LEU A 65 0.49 27.75 -7.57
C LEU A 65 0.32 29.06 -8.34
N LEU A 66 -0.72 29.15 -9.19
CA LEU A 66 -1.05 30.39 -9.89
C LEU A 66 -1.42 31.52 -8.92
N GLY A 67 -2.15 31.23 -7.84
CA GLY A 67 -2.47 32.21 -6.80
C GLY A 67 -1.23 32.76 -6.10
N PHE A 68 -0.30 31.89 -5.72
CA PHE A 68 1.00 32.29 -5.17
C PHE A 68 1.86 33.05 -6.20
N PHE A 69 1.80 32.66 -7.46
CA PHE A 69 2.50 33.36 -8.53
C PHE A 69 1.96 34.78 -8.74
N ILE A 70 0.63 34.98 -8.66
CA ILE A 70 0.00 36.30 -8.70
C ILE A 70 0.48 37.18 -7.54
N MET A 71 0.55 36.63 -6.32
CA MET A 71 1.11 37.37 -5.18
C MET A 71 2.56 37.77 -5.42
N SER A 72 3.36 36.88 -6.03
CA SER A 72 4.77 37.15 -6.34
C SER A 72 4.99 38.18 -7.45
N LEU A 73 3.98 38.42 -8.29
CA LEU A 73 4.01 39.45 -9.34
C LEU A 73 3.62 40.84 -8.84
N ASP A 74 3.12 40.93 -7.60
CA ASP A 74 2.75 42.20 -7.00
C ASP A 74 3.99 43.10 -6.87
N LYS A 75 3.84 44.38 -7.23
CA LYS A 75 4.94 45.35 -7.28
C LYS A 75 5.05 46.18 -6.01
N GLU A 76 4.04 46.13 -5.16
CA GLU A 76 4.05 46.79 -3.85
C GLU A 76 5.02 46.08 -2.90
N GLU A 77 5.64 46.84 -2.00
CA GLU A 77 6.55 46.27 -1.00
C GLU A 77 5.82 45.20 -0.18
N PHE A 78 6.47 44.05 0.00
CA PHE A 78 5.92 42.86 0.68
C PHE A 78 4.61 42.29 0.08
N GLY A 79 4.21 42.70 -1.12
CA GLY A 79 2.94 42.25 -1.71
C GLY A 79 1.71 42.84 -1.00
N PHE A 80 1.83 44.03 -0.40
CA PHE A 80 0.70 44.77 0.17
C PHE A 80 -0.23 45.40 -0.88
N GLY A 81 0.00 45.12 -2.16
CA GLY A 81 -0.91 45.53 -3.21
C GLY A 81 -2.18 44.72 -3.22
N PHE A 82 -3.15 45.17 -3.99
CA PHE A 82 -4.43 44.48 -4.13
C PHE A 82 -4.26 43.03 -4.63
N LEU A 83 -3.29 42.80 -5.52
CA LEU A 83 -3.00 41.50 -6.10
C LEU A 83 -2.48 40.52 -5.04
N GLY A 84 -1.59 40.96 -4.14
CA GLY A 84 -1.03 40.15 -3.07
C GLY A 84 -1.96 39.98 -1.87
N LEU A 85 -2.64 41.04 -1.42
CA LEU A 85 -3.48 40.99 -0.21
C LEU A 85 -4.88 40.38 -0.44
N THR A 86 -5.44 40.51 -1.64
CA THR A 86 -6.83 40.09 -1.89
C THR A 86 -6.94 39.05 -2.99
N LEU A 87 -6.39 39.33 -4.18
CA LEU A 87 -6.58 38.46 -5.34
C LEU A 87 -5.84 37.13 -5.17
N GLY A 88 -4.59 37.18 -4.73
CA GLY A 88 -3.75 36.02 -4.45
C GLY A 88 -4.41 35.05 -3.47
N PRO A 89 -4.76 35.48 -2.24
CA PRO A 89 -5.41 34.62 -1.27
C PRO A 89 -6.75 34.08 -1.76
N LEU A 90 -7.53 34.89 -2.49
CA LEU A 90 -8.81 34.47 -3.04
C LEU A 90 -8.64 33.35 -4.08
N VAL A 91 -7.65 33.48 -4.98
CA VAL A 91 -7.33 32.46 -5.97
C VAL A 91 -6.81 31.19 -5.30
N VAL A 92 -5.88 31.31 -4.35
CA VAL A 92 -5.38 30.16 -3.56
C VAL A 92 -6.52 29.44 -2.85
N PHE A 93 -7.43 30.19 -2.21
CA PHE A 93 -8.60 29.63 -1.54
C PHE A 93 -9.52 28.89 -2.52
N SER A 94 -9.77 29.44 -3.70
CA SER A 94 -10.54 28.76 -4.74
C SER A 94 -9.86 27.46 -5.21
N GLY A 95 -8.53 27.45 -5.28
CA GLY A 95 -7.74 26.25 -5.59
C GLY A 95 -7.89 25.17 -4.51
N PHE A 96 -7.88 25.55 -3.22
CA PHE A 96 -8.18 24.60 -2.13
C PHE A 96 -9.59 24.04 -2.23
N VAL A 97 -10.59 24.85 -2.56
CA VAL A 97 -11.97 24.35 -2.76
C VAL A 97 -12.02 23.33 -3.89
N LEU A 98 -11.27 23.53 -4.98
CA LEU A 98 -11.15 22.56 -6.06
C LEU A 98 -10.48 21.25 -5.60
N GLU A 99 -9.45 21.32 -4.76
CA GLU A 99 -8.84 20.12 -4.14
C GLU A 99 -9.85 19.36 -3.28
N PHE A 100 -10.58 20.06 -2.41
CA PHE A 100 -11.63 19.44 -1.62
C PHE A 100 -12.67 18.78 -2.52
N PHE A 101 -13.12 19.47 -3.57
CA PHE A 101 -14.06 18.88 -4.51
C PHE A 101 -13.47 17.66 -5.23
N ALA A 102 -12.20 17.69 -5.63
CA ALA A 102 -11.54 16.57 -6.29
C ALA A 102 -11.43 15.32 -5.40
N ILE A 103 -11.20 15.51 -4.10
CA ILE A 103 -11.12 14.42 -3.11
C ILE A 103 -12.51 13.87 -2.79
N LEU A 104 -13.50 14.75 -2.61
CA LEU A 104 -14.88 14.35 -2.27
C LEU A 104 -15.67 13.82 -3.49
N ALA A 105 -15.27 14.19 -4.70
CA ALA A 105 -15.92 13.72 -5.92
C ALA A 105 -15.79 12.21 -6.01
N ARG A 106 -16.91 11.49 -5.93
CA ARG A 106 -16.90 10.04 -6.13
C ARG A 106 -16.41 9.73 -7.54
N PRO A 107 -15.48 8.77 -7.71
CA PRO A 107 -15.11 8.32 -9.04
C PRO A 107 -16.36 7.75 -9.71
N ARG A 108 -16.90 8.45 -10.72
CA ARG A 108 -17.84 7.85 -11.66
C ARG A 108 -16.99 6.87 -12.48
N SER A 109 -17.12 5.60 -12.10
CA SER A 109 -16.52 4.41 -12.72
C SER A 109 -16.73 4.39 -14.22
#